data_AF-A0A3S3P6Z3-F1
#
_entry.id   AF-A0A3S3P6Z3-F1
#
_cell.length_a   1.000
_cell.length_b   1.000
_cell.length_c   1.000
_cell.angle_alpha   90.00
_cell.angle_beta   90.00
_cell.angle_gamma   90.00
#
_symmetry.space_group_name_H-M   'P 1'
#
loop_
_entity.id
_entity.type
_entity.pdbx_description
1 polymer ?
#
loop_
_entity_poly.entity_id
_entity_poly.type
_entity_poly.pdbx_seq_one_letter_code
_entity_poly.pdbx_strand_id
1 'polypeptide(L)'
;LAALAAWLTGLLPFVGGILGFIVGVLLTGWLLADELTSRSLSARGLDRRARRAVLRENRARALGFGVATQLCFLIPLGAVAVMPAAVAGSTLWTHAALRETAGAADRATDAAR
;
A
#
# COMPACT_ATOMS: atom_id res chain seq x y z
N LEU A 1 17.33 -33.82 -24.82
CA LEU A 1 18.03 -32.64 -24.24
C LEU A 1 17.54 -31.33 -24.82
N ALA A 2 17.55 -31.13 -26.15
CA ALA A 2 17.09 -29.88 -26.78
C ALA A 2 15.62 -29.48 -26.44
N ALA A 3 14.69 -30.43 -26.44
CA ALA A 3 13.28 -30.15 -26.07
C ALA A 3 13.11 -29.73 -24.59
N LEU A 4 13.90 -30.33 -23.69
CA LEU A 4 13.92 -29.97 -22.27
C LEU A 4 14.49 -28.56 -22.07
N ALA A 5 15.60 -28.24 -22.76
CA ALA A 5 16.18 -26.91 -22.74
C ALA A 5 15.20 -25.85 -23.27
N ALA A 6 14.54 -26.12 -24.40
CA ALA A 6 13.53 -25.23 -24.99
C ALA A 6 12.34 -24.98 -24.05
N TRP A 7 11.86 -26.03 -23.37
CA TRP A 7 10.79 -25.94 -22.39
C TRP A 7 11.18 -25.08 -21.17
N LEU A 8 12.39 -25.26 -20.64
CA LEU A 8 12.93 -24.44 -19.54
C LEU A 8 13.06 -22.96 -19.93
N THR A 9 13.57 -22.64 -21.12
CA THR A 9 13.63 -21.25 -21.61
C THR A 9 12.25 -20.63 -21.85
N GLY A 10 11.25 -21.43 -22.25
CA GLY A 10 9.87 -20.98 -22.40
C GLY A 10 9.15 -20.71 -21.08
N LEU A 11 9.62 -21.31 -19.97
CA LEU A 11 9.11 -21.05 -18.63
C LEU A 11 9.57 -19.69 -18.06
N LEU A 12 10.76 -19.25 -18.47
CA LEU A 12 11.37 -17.99 -18.02
C LEU A 12 10.48 -16.74 -18.26
N PRO A 13 9.87 -16.52 -19.44
CA PRO A 13 8.95 -15.40 -19.65
C PRO A 13 7.64 -15.54 -18.86
N PHE A 14 7.22 -16.76 -18.52
CA PHE A 14 6.03 -16.97 -17.71
C PHE A 14 6.28 -16.59 -16.24
N VAL A 15 7.41 -17.05 -15.68
CA VAL A 15 7.84 -16.70 -14.32
C VAL A 15 8.19 -15.22 -14.24
N GLY A 16 8.96 -14.70 -15.21
CA GLY A 16 9.31 -13.29 -15.30
C GLY A 16 8.09 -12.38 -15.49
N GLY A 17 7.13 -12.81 -16.30
CA GLY A 17 5.86 -12.10 -16.51
C GLY A 17 5.01 -12.05 -15.24
N ILE A 18 4.84 -13.17 -14.55
CA ILE A 18 4.10 -13.23 -13.28
C ILE A 18 4.78 -12.39 -12.21
N LEU A 19 6.11 -12.55 -12.04
CA LEU A 19 6.86 -11.76 -11.06
C LEU A 19 6.83 -10.27 -11.38
N GLY A 20 7.05 -9.89 -12.64
CA GLY A 20 6.99 -8.50 -13.09
C GLY A 20 5.61 -7.90 -12.88
N PHE A 21 4.55 -8.66 -13.12
CA PHE A 21 3.18 -8.28 -12.85
C PHE A 21 2.92 -8.07 -11.35
N ILE A 22 3.29 -9.02 -10.49
CA ILE A 22 3.14 -8.90 -9.03
C ILE A 22 3.94 -7.71 -8.52
N VAL A 23 5.22 -7.59 -8.90
CA VAL A 23 6.09 -6.48 -8.49
C VAL A 23 5.53 -5.14 -8.98
N GLY A 24 5.02 -5.07 -10.20
CA GLY A 24 4.36 -3.89 -10.74
C GLY A 24 3.14 -3.50 -9.93
N VAL A 25 2.27 -4.45 -9.60
CA VAL A 25 1.10 -4.23 -8.75
C VAL A 25 1.51 -3.74 -7.35
N LEU A 26 2.48 -4.41 -6.72
CA LEU A 26 2.95 -4.05 -5.39
C LEU A 26 3.57 -2.65 -5.36
N LEU A 27 4.45 -2.33 -6.32
CA LEU A 27 5.12 -1.02 -6.38
C LEU A 27 4.14 0.10 -6.70
N THR A 28 3.24 -0.11 -7.66
CA THR A 28 2.25 0.90 -8.06
C THR A 28 1.23 1.13 -6.95
N GLY A 29 0.75 0.05 -6.31
CA GLY A 29 -0.14 0.12 -5.15
C GLY A 29 0.51 0.81 -3.96
N TRP A 30 1.79 0.54 -3.68
CA TRP A 30 2.54 1.22 -2.63
C TRP A 30 2.72 2.72 -2.92
N LEU A 31 3.07 3.08 -4.15
CA LEU A 31 3.21 4.47 -4.58
C LEU A 31 1.87 5.23 -4.47
N LEU A 32 0.77 4.60 -4.86
CA LEU A 32 -0.57 5.17 -4.75
C LEU A 32 -0.98 5.38 -3.30
N ALA A 33 -0.71 4.41 -2.43
CA ALA A 33 -0.98 4.53 -1.00
C ALA A 33 -0.15 5.66 -0.37
N ASP A 34 1.14 5.75 -0.69
CA ASP A 34 2.01 6.83 -0.19
C ASP A 34 1.51 8.21 -0.64
N GLU A 35 1.15 8.37 -1.91
CA GLU A 35 0.65 9.63 -2.47
C GLU A 35 -0.70 10.04 -1.84
N LEU A 36 -1.66 9.12 -1.73
CA LEU A 36 -2.99 9.38 -1.15
C LEU A 36 -2.91 9.70 0.35
N THR A 37 -2.15 8.91 1.10
CA THR A 37 -1.95 9.13 2.53
C THR A 37 -1.18 10.42 2.78
N SER A 38 -0.15 10.73 1.97
CA SER A 38 0.60 11.99 2.06
C SER A 38 -0.30 13.21 1.81
N ARG A 39 -1.19 13.17 0.80
CA ARG A 39 -2.15 14.26 0.56
C ARG A 39 -3.11 14.44 1.73
N SER A 40 -3.67 13.35 2.27
CA SER A 40 -4.61 13.42 3.41
C SER A 40 -3.96 13.94 4.70
N LEU A 41 -2.70 13.57 4.97
CA LEU A 41 -1.95 14.03 6.13
C LEU A 41 -1.48 15.49 5.95
N SER A 42 -1.20 15.91 4.71
CA SER A 42 -0.88 17.30 4.38
C SER A 42 -2.09 18.22 4.55
N ALA A 43 -3.30 17.74 4.20
CA ALA A 43 -4.55 18.47 4.45
C ALA A 43 -4.83 18.69 5.95
N ARG A 44 -4.15 17.94 6.83
CA ARG A 44 -4.24 18.06 8.30
C ARG A 44 -3.07 18.85 8.91
N GLY A 45 -2.26 19.52 8.10
CA GLY A 45 -1.18 20.41 8.56
C GLY A 45 0.04 19.70 9.17
N LEU A 46 0.17 18.38 9.02
CA LEU A 46 1.32 17.64 9.54
C LEU A 46 2.58 17.98 8.73
N ASP A 47 3.73 18.09 9.39
CA ASP A 47 5.01 18.32 8.71
C ASP A 47 5.54 17.03 8.04
N ARG A 48 6.46 17.17 7.07
CA ARG A 48 7.08 16.07 6.29
C ARG A 48 7.69 14.99 7.19
N ARG A 49 8.29 15.38 8.33
CA ARG A 49 8.85 14.45 9.32
C ARG A 49 7.76 13.66 10.07
N ALA A 50 6.72 14.34 10.53
CA ALA A 50 5.60 13.70 11.24
C ALA A 50 4.85 12.72 10.34
N ARG A 51 4.65 13.06 9.05
CA ARG A 51 4.09 12.13 8.05
C ARG A 51 4.89 10.83 7.92
N ARG A 52 6.21 10.95 7.79
CA ARG A 52 7.10 9.78 7.63
C ARG A 52 7.10 8.88 8.86
N ALA A 53 6.96 9.45 10.06
CA ALA A 53 6.86 8.66 11.29
C ALA A 53 5.59 7.82 11.33
N VAL A 54 4.43 8.43 11.06
CA VAL A 54 3.12 7.74 11.02
C VAL A 54 3.08 6.65 9.94
N LEU A 55 3.61 6.93 8.75
CA LEU A 55 3.72 5.96 7.66
C LEU A 55 4.68 4.81 7.99
N ARG A 56 5.79 5.07 8.68
CA ARG A 56 6.73 4.01 9.10
C ARG A 56 6.10 3.05 10.11
N GLU A 57 5.36 3.58 11.07
CA GLU A 57 4.66 2.79 12.09
C GLU A 57 3.56 1.90 11.50
N ASN A 58 2.90 2.37 10.43
CA ASN A 58 1.76 1.69 9.81
C ASN A 58 2.06 1.10 8.41
N ARG A 59 3.34 0.94 8.04
CA ARG A 59 3.79 0.55 6.69
C ARG A 59 3.12 -0.70 6.12
N ALA A 60 2.89 -1.71 6.97
CA ALA A 60 2.28 -2.97 6.57
C ALA A 60 0.80 -2.79 6.17
N ARG A 61 0.08 -1.91 6.86
CA ARG A 61 -1.31 -1.61 6.55
C ARG A 61 -1.43 -0.69 5.32
N ALA A 62 -0.50 0.25 5.14
CA ALA A 62 -0.44 1.08 3.93
C ALA A 62 -0.17 0.23 2.68
N LEU A 63 0.77 -0.72 2.79
CA LEU A 63 1.05 -1.71 1.76
C LEU A 63 -0.18 -2.59 1.49
N GLY A 64 -0.80 -3.17 2.52
CA GLY A 64 -1.98 -4.01 2.34
C GLY A 64 -3.14 -3.27 1.64
N PHE A 65 -3.36 -2.01 1.99
CA PHE A 65 -4.36 -1.16 1.34
C PHE A 65 -4.03 -0.92 -0.14
N GLY A 66 -2.81 -0.47 -0.46
CA GLY A 66 -2.39 -0.21 -1.83
C GLY A 66 -2.41 -1.44 -2.73
N VAL A 67 -1.99 -2.59 -2.19
CA VAL A 67 -2.02 -3.88 -2.89
C VAL A 67 -3.46 -4.33 -3.14
N ALA A 68 -4.35 -4.24 -2.15
CA ALA A 68 -5.76 -4.58 -2.33
C ALA A 68 -6.42 -3.68 -3.40
N THR A 69 -6.18 -2.36 -3.36
CA THR A 69 -6.68 -1.43 -4.38
C THR A 69 -6.17 -1.80 -5.77
N GLN A 70 -4.88 -2.10 -5.90
CA GLN A 70 -4.28 -2.43 -7.19
C GLN A 70 -4.79 -3.76 -7.75
N LEU A 71 -5.02 -4.76 -6.89
CA LEU A 71 -5.66 -6.02 -7.28
C LEU A 71 -7.10 -5.80 -7.76
N CYS A 72 -7.85 -4.90 -7.14
CA CYS A 72 -9.19 -4.54 -7.58
C CYS A 72 -9.20 -3.79 -8.93
N PHE A 73 -8.17 -2.98 -9.21
CA PHE A 73 -8.00 -2.30 -10.51
C PHE A 73 -7.66 -3.23 -11.67
N LEU A 74 -7.22 -4.45 -11.37
CA LEU A 74 -6.95 -5.46 -12.38
C LEU A 74 -8.20 -6.09 -12.97
N ILE A 75 -9.34 -5.95 -12.28
CA ILE A 75 -10.63 -6.40 -12.77
C ILE A 75 -11.09 -5.41 -13.85
N PRO A 76 -11.36 -5.84 -15.09
CA PRO A 76 -11.91 -4.98 -16.13
C PRO A 76 -13.19 -4.29 -15.62
N LEU A 77 -13.31 -2.97 -15.80
CA LEU A 77 -14.36 -2.10 -15.23
C LEU A 77 -14.32 -1.91 -13.70
N GLY A 78 -13.52 -2.68 -12.95
CA GLY A 78 -13.35 -2.54 -11.51
C GLY A 78 -12.77 -1.19 -11.10
N ALA A 79 -11.88 -0.61 -11.92
CA ALA A 79 -11.24 0.68 -11.65
C ALA A 79 -12.23 1.84 -11.42
N VAL A 80 -13.38 1.84 -12.11
CA VAL A 80 -14.37 2.93 -12.03
C VAL A 80 -15.04 2.97 -10.65
N ALA A 81 -15.41 1.82 -10.10
CA ALA A 81 -16.02 1.72 -8.77
C ALA A 81 -14.97 1.76 -7.65
N VAL A 82 -13.77 1.23 -7.90
CA VAL A 82 -12.71 1.14 -6.90
C VAL A 82 -12.03 2.50 -6.67
N MET A 83 -12.02 3.41 -7.63
CA MET A 83 -11.47 4.76 -7.43
C MET A 83 -12.13 5.53 -6.26
N PRO A 84 -13.47 5.72 -6.22
CA PRO A 84 -14.10 6.42 -5.09
C PRO A 84 -13.98 5.61 -3.78
N ALA A 85 -14.01 4.28 -3.84
CA ALA A 85 -13.82 3.42 -2.67
C ALA A 85 -12.40 3.53 -2.09
N ALA A 86 -11.38 3.65 -2.94
CA ALA A 86 -10.00 3.87 -2.53
C ALA A 86 -9.82 5.25 -1.89
N VAL A 87 -10.46 6.29 -2.42
CA VAL A 87 -10.43 7.63 -1.81
C VAL A 87 -11.06 7.59 -0.40
N ALA A 88 -12.24 6.99 -0.24
CA ALA A 88 -12.87 6.81 1.06
C ALA A 88 -12.01 5.94 2.01
N GLY A 89 -11.45 4.84 1.49
CA GLY A 89 -10.60 3.92 2.24
C GLY A 89 -9.31 4.58 2.75
N SER A 90 -8.67 5.43 1.94
CA SER A 90 -7.48 6.18 2.35
C SER A 90 -7.75 7.11 3.54
N THR A 91 -8.96 7.68 3.61
CA THR A 91 -9.39 8.58 4.68
C THR A 91 -9.62 7.80 5.99
N LEU A 92 -10.33 6.67 5.91
CA LEU A 92 -10.56 5.75 7.02
C LEU A 92 -9.25 5.17 7.58
N TRP A 93 -8.34 4.76 6.69
CA TRP A 93 -7.03 4.25 7.07
C TRP A 93 -6.22 5.31 7.83
N THR A 94 -6.20 6.55 7.32
CA THR A 94 -5.47 7.65 7.95
C THR A 94 -6.07 8.00 9.31
N HIS A 95 -7.40 7.92 9.46
CA HIS A 95 -8.06 8.10 10.75
C HIS A 95 -7.69 6.99 11.75
N ALA A 96 -7.68 5.73 11.32
CA ALA A 96 -7.28 4.61 12.16
C ALA A 96 -5.80 4.70 12.59
N ALA A 97 -4.90 4.97 11.65
CA ALA A 97 -3.47 5.10 11.91
C ALA A 97 -3.15 6.18 12.94
N LEU A 98 -3.79 7.35 12.86
CA LEU A 98 -3.57 8.43 13.82
C LEU A 98 -4.11 8.10 15.22
N ARG A 99 -5.22 7.37 15.33
CA ARG A 99 -5.75 6.94 16.64
C ARG A 99 -4.81 5.96 17.34
N GLU A 100 -4.20 5.08 16.58
CA GLU A 100 -3.29 4.06 17.12
C GLU A 100 -1.98 4.67 17.62
N THR A 101 -1.42 5.65 16.88
CA THR A 101 -0.26 6.43 17.33
C THR A 101 -0.59 7.26 18.58
N ALA A 102 -1.77 7.88 18.65
CA ALA A 102 -2.21 8.62 19.85
C ALA A 102 -2.35 7.70 21.08
N GLY A 103 -2.96 6.52 20.92
CA GLY A 103 -3.07 5.53 22.00
C GLY A 103 -1.74 4.87 22.40
N ALA A 104 -0.73 4.87 21.53
CA ALA A 104 0.63 4.45 21.88
C ALA A 104 1.34 5.50 22.75
N ALA A 105 1.17 6.79 22.44
CA ALA A 105 1.73 7.90 23.23
C ALA A 105 1.12 7.98 24.64
N ASP A 106 -0.20 7.75 24.76
CA ASP A 106 -0.90 7.77 26.05
C ASP A 106 -0.41 6.65 26.97
N ARG A 107 -0.27 5.42 26.43
CA ARG A 107 0.30 4.27 27.17
C ARG A 107 1.74 4.48 27.61
N ALA A 108 2.55 5.15 26.80
CA ALA A 108 3.93 5.48 27.17
C ALA A 108 3.99 6.51 28.31
N THR A 109 3.04 7.45 28.35
CA THR A 109 2.91 8.45 29.42
C THR A 109 2.47 7.80 30.73
N ASP A 110 1.56 6.82 30.67
CA ASP A 110 1.06 6.10 31.84
C ASP A 110 2.11 5.14 32.43
N ALA A 111 2.92 4.49 31.58
CA ALA A 111 4.02 3.63 32.01
C ALA A 111 5.21 4.40 32.65
N ALA A 112 5.26 5.73 32.46
CA ALA A 112 6.30 6.61 33.01
C ALA A 112 5.87 7.27 34.34
N ARG A 113 4.63 7.08 34.78
CA ARG A 113 4.09 7.55 36.06
C ARG A 113 4.17 6.45 37.12
#